data_AF-W6NH17-F1
#
_entry.id   AF-W6NH17-F1
#
_cell.length_a   1.000
_cell.length_b   1.000
_cell.length_c   1.000
_cell.angle_alpha   90.00
_cell.angle_beta   90.00
_cell.angle_gamma   90.00
#
_symmetry.space_group_name_H-M   'P 1'
#
loop_
_entity.id
_entity.type
_entity.pdbx_description
1 polymer ?
#
loop_
_entity_poly.entity_id
_entity_poly.type
_entity_poly.pdbx_seq_one_letter_code
_entity_poly.pdbx_strand_id
1 'polypeptide(L)'
;MLLRFRIPKFVVTSDVEKAFLQVRLHELDRDATRFFWVRDLEKDPEEENLITYRFTRVTFGLNVSPFLLGATVHFHLRNAVDDKRLEKEIRENLYVDNLILAAETPEEAIHKSRCTREIFAEMGMNLREFLSNDKVVNEGLARESRASTAQQKVLGIPWDSRNDKLSIRCNLPPTSHLTKRIVARQIASVYDPFGWLVPLLTQAKRFQQDLWKHKYGWDTPLPEDLQKRWNTLSENAHGFERIFCRRLVSNPERSSLAVFSDASSIAMSACAYIFSAEQSTLVMAKCKLPSIKSNPTIPKMEMNALAIALRLALSIFQALKERIPQGLKNAYIFSDSQVALSWLASNPAASNLGMLVSNRLKEIRRIVEAFNSEGVEVHFKFVPTNQNPADAGTRGLTKTQLDNASWWEGPNFLRDSIDTWSAPSYALSMDDTQEHDGASALINAVRLQPMRETVEQVIDLSRFSSLTKAKRVMALVMVFVKKLAERLPQARKEAVQGNIPELRHTPAYPQAIGGYALAASRRAIIRNHQVLHLTDDYRKSIENKLRLYKDEDHLWRSKGRIGNAILNADAKSPIFVFPKTPLADLIVKEAHGIYHQGIEHTMATIRSQYWIPN
;
A
#
# COMPACT_ATOMS: atom_id res chain seq x y z
N MET A 1 3.41 13.68 19.94
CA MET A 1 2.91 15.01 20.34
C MET A 1 1.45 15.24 19.95
N LEU A 2 1.08 15.35 18.66
CA LEU A 2 -0.33 15.56 18.24
C LEU A 2 -1.34 14.52 18.80
N LEU A 3 -0.98 13.23 18.86
CA LEU A 3 -1.84 12.22 19.49
C LEU A 3 -1.97 12.44 21.01
N ARG A 4 -0.85 12.73 21.69
CA ARG A 4 -0.82 13.01 23.14
C ARG A 4 -1.65 14.24 23.51
N PHE A 5 -1.65 15.27 22.65
CA PHE A 5 -2.47 16.47 22.80
C PHE A 5 -3.98 16.16 22.88
N ARG A 6 -4.42 15.02 22.33
CA ARG A 6 -5.84 14.64 22.25
C ARG A 6 -6.35 13.80 23.43
N ILE A 7 -5.53 13.49 24.44
CA ILE A 7 -5.96 12.67 25.59
C ILE A 7 -6.34 13.49 26.84
N PRO A 8 -5.51 14.44 27.31
CA PRO A 8 -5.68 15.08 28.61
C PRO A 8 -6.99 15.87 28.70
N LYS A 9 -7.52 15.97 29.93
CA LYS A 9 -8.69 16.83 30.19
C LYS A 9 -8.33 18.30 30.03
N PHE A 10 -7.22 18.74 30.63
CA PHE A 10 -6.70 20.10 30.50
C PHE A 10 -5.39 20.09 29.72
N VAL A 11 -5.21 21.10 28.88
CA VAL A 11 -4.05 21.23 28.01
C VAL A 11 -3.64 22.68 27.89
N VAL A 12 -2.34 22.93 27.90
CA VAL A 12 -1.76 24.24 27.63
C VAL A 12 -0.78 24.15 26.47
N THR A 13 -0.93 25.00 25.47
CA THR A 13 0.02 25.18 24.36
C THR A 13 0.85 26.44 24.60
N SER A 14 2.09 26.48 24.10
CA SER A 14 2.94 27.67 24.12
C SER A 14 3.94 27.65 22.97
N ASP A 15 4.46 28.82 22.62
CA ASP A 15 5.49 29.06 21.60
C ASP A 15 6.79 29.55 22.26
N VAL A 16 7.93 29.01 21.81
CA VAL A 16 9.27 29.49 22.15
C VAL A 16 9.65 30.61 21.20
N GLU A 17 9.76 31.83 21.72
CA GLU A 17 10.07 33.00 20.92
C GLU A 17 11.43 32.88 20.21
N LYS A 18 11.38 32.81 18.87
CA LYS A 18 12.57 32.80 18.01
C LYS A 18 13.57 31.71 18.42
N ALA A 19 13.08 30.50 18.71
CA ALA A 19 13.85 29.42 19.32
C ALA A 19 15.27 29.21 18.77
N PHE A 20 15.44 29.12 17.43
CA PHE A 20 16.76 28.95 16.81
C PHE A 20 17.70 30.12 17.11
N LEU A 21 17.18 31.35 17.07
CA LEU A 21 17.94 32.54 17.37
C LEU A 21 18.25 32.70 18.86
N GLN A 22 17.89 31.74 19.72
CA GLN A 22 18.37 31.73 21.12
C GLN A 22 19.66 30.93 21.29
N VAL A 23 20.00 30.06 20.32
CA VAL A 23 21.20 29.22 20.38
C VAL A 23 22.36 29.90 19.65
N ARG A 24 23.49 30.08 20.34
CA ARG A 24 24.71 30.65 19.75
C ARG A 24 25.46 29.60 18.93
N LEU A 25 26.02 30.04 17.80
CA LEU A 25 26.98 29.24 17.03
C LEU A 25 28.37 29.39 17.65
N HIS A 26 29.09 28.27 17.69
CA HIS A 26 30.51 28.26 18.04
C HIS A 26 31.27 29.16 17.07
N GLU A 27 32.26 29.91 17.57
CA GLU A 27 32.86 31.00 16.78
C GLU A 27 33.52 30.51 15.49
N LEU A 28 34.15 29.34 15.56
CA LEU A 28 34.79 28.67 14.43
C LEU A 28 33.81 28.28 13.32
N ASP A 29 32.54 28.03 13.66
CA ASP A 29 31.52 27.58 12.69
C ASP A 29 30.79 28.76 12.02
N ARG A 30 30.90 29.98 12.58
CA ARG A 30 30.15 31.15 12.09
C ARG A 30 30.48 31.48 10.64
N ASP A 31 31.71 31.24 10.21
CA ASP A 31 32.15 31.55 8.85
C ASP A 31 31.50 30.65 7.78
N ALA A 32 30.99 29.47 8.15
CA ALA A 32 30.19 28.63 7.27
C ALA A 32 28.78 29.20 7.02
N THR A 33 28.37 30.25 7.73
CA THR A 33 27.04 30.88 7.64
C THR A 33 27.08 32.28 7.04
N ARG A 34 28.15 32.61 6.31
CA ARG A 34 28.28 33.90 5.64
C ARG A 34 27.24 34.08 4.55
N PHE A 35 26.74 35.31 4.41
CA PHE A 35 25.84 35.70 3.32
C PHE A 35 26.12 37.14 2.91
N PHE A 36 25.82 37.45 1.65
CA PHE A 36 25.88 38.80 1.13
C PHE A 36 24.55 39.52 1.37
N TRP A 37 24.65 40.78 1.79
CA TRP A 37 23.54 41.71 1.87
C TRP A 37 23.78 42.84 0.86
N VAL A 38 22.82 43.03 -0.03
CA VAL A 38 22.84 44.12 -1.00
C VAL A 38 22.29 45.37 -0.31
N ARG A 39 23.05 46.47 -0.28
CA ARG A 39 22.62 47.71 0.38
C ARG A 39 21.46 48.37 -0.36
N ASP A 40 21.58 48.41 -1.69
CA ASP A 40 20.65 49.06 -2.60
C ASP A 40 20.24 48.08 -3.70
N LEU A 41 18.95 47.69 -3.71
CA LEU A 41 18.40 46.72 -4.65
C LEU A 41 18.21 47.29 -6.07
N GLU A 42 18.31 48.61 -6.24
CA GLU A 42 18.23 49.27 -7.55
C GLU A 42 19.59 49.35 -8.26
N LYS A 43 20.68 49.05 -7.56
CA LYS A 43 22.04 49.05 -8.09
C LYS A 43 22.53 47.64 -8.32
N ASP A 44 23.49 47.52 -9.23
CA ASP A 44 24.17 46.24 -9.49
C ASP A 44 24.87 45.72 -8.21
N PRO A 45 24.95 44.39 -8.03
CA PRO A 45 25.54 43.76 -6.85
C PRO A 45 27.08 43.77 -6.92
N GLU A 46 27.66 44.96 -7.01
CA GLU A 46 29.09 45.22 -7.02
C GLU A 46 29.66 45.31 -5.59
N GLU A 47 30.99 45.23 -5.45
CA GLU A 47 31.70 45.12 -4.16
C GLU A 47 31.32 46.27 -3.19
N GLU A 48 31.10 47.47 -3.70
CA GLU A 48 30.70 48.66 -2.92
C GLU A 48 29.26 48.59 -2.42
N ASN A 49 28.39 47.84 -3.11
CA ASN A 49 26.98 47.62 -2.79
C ASN A 49 26.75 46.33 -1.99
N LEU A 50 27.76 45.48 -1.84
CA LEU A 50 27.70 44.23 -1.08
C LEU A 50 28.28 44.37 0.32
N ILE A 51 27.57 43.85 1.32
CA ILE A 51 28.08 43.66 2.69
C ILE A 51 28.12 42.17 2.99
N THR A 52 29.23 41.68 3.53
CA THR A 52 29.29 40.31 4.05
C THR A 52 28.86 40.27 5.51
N TYR A 53 27.78 39.55 5.82
CA TYR A 53 27.38 39.22 7.18
C TYR A 53 27.65 37.74 7.46
N ARG A 54 27.71 37.38 8.74
CA ARG A 54 27.72 35.98 9.21
C ARG A 54 26.78 35.86 10.40
N PHE A 55 26.14 34.71 10.54
CA PHE A 55 25.29 34.49 11.70
C PHE A 55 26.13 34.15 12.94
N THR A 56 25.73 34.72 14.07
CA THR A 56 26.30 34.39 15.39
C THR A 56 25.43 33.38 16.15
N ARG A 57 24.26 33.06 15.59
CA ARG A 57 23.22 32.21 16.17
C ARG A 57 22.70 31.24 15.13
N VAL A 58 22.11 30.15 15.61
CA VAL A 58 21.55 29.10 14.76
C VAL A 58 20.43 29.68 13.89
N THR A 59 20.46 29.40 12.59
CA THR A 59 19.54 29.99 11.60
C THR A 59 18.47 29.02 11.13
N PHE A 60 17.43 29.57 10.53
CA PHE A 60 16.47 28.77 9.78
C PHE A 60 17.09 28.26 8.48
N GLY A 61 16.74 27.05 8.07
CA GLY A 61 17.11 26.49 6.76
C GLY A 61 18.37 25.62 6.74
N LEU A 62 19.21 25.64 7.79
CA LEU A 62 20.27 24.64 7.92
C LEU A 62 19.68 23.32 8.43
N ASN A 63 20.11 22.21 7.82
CA ASN A 63 19.68 20.87 8.20
C ASN A 63 20.04 20.49 9.66
N VAL A 64 21.12 21.07 10.20
CA VAL A 64 21.59 20.85 11.57
C VAL A 64 20.89 21.71 12.62
N SER A 65 20.20 22.79 12.23
CA SER A 65 19.59 23.72 13.19
C SER A 65 18.59 23.07 14.15
N PRO A 66 17.65 22.20 13.70
CA PRO A 66 16.75 21.48 14.60
C PRO A 66 17.48 20.62 15.62
N PHE A 67 18.59 19.99 15.21
CA PHE A 67 19.41 19.20 16.13
C PHE A 67 20.08 20.08 17.18
N LEU A 68 20.70 21.20 16.80
CA LEU A 68 21.37 22.10 17.74
C LEU A 68 20.40 22.68 18.77
N LEU A 69 19.21 23.09 18.33
CA LEU A 69 18.15 23.56 19.22
C LEU A 69 17.71 22.45 20.18
N GLY A 70 17.35 21.29 19.63
CA GLY A 70 16.92 20.14 20.43
C GLY A 70 17.98 19.70 21.44
N ALA A 71 19.23 19.52 21.01
CA ALA A 71 20.33 19.12 21.87
C ALA A 71 20.58 20.12 23.01
N THR A 72 20.51 21.42 22.74
CA THR A 72 20.68 22.47 23.76
C THR A 72 19.57 22.42 24.81
N VAL A 73 18.31 22.36 24.36
CA VAL A 73 17.16 22.28 25.28
C VAL A 73 17.20 20.98 26.09
N HIS A 74 17.46 19.84 25.44
CA HIS A 74 17.58 18.55 26.11
C HIS A 74 18.72 18.51 27.13
N PHE A 75 19.86 19.15 26.83
CA PHE A 75 20.98 19.24 27.75
C PHE A 75 20.60 20.02 29.00
N HIS A 76 19.96 21.18 28.85
CA HIS A 76 19.51 21.96 30.01
C HIS A 76 18.45 21.21 30.82
N LEU A 77 17.42 20.68 30.16
CA LEU A 77 16.35 19.90 30.80
C LEU A 77 16.91 18.77 31.68
N ARG A 78 17.92 18.02 31.20
CA ARG A 78 18.49 16.91 31.97
C ARG A 78 19.32 17.35 33.18
N ASN A 79 20.05 18.45 33.06
CA ASN A 79 21.08 18.86 34.01
C ASN A 79 20.61 19.91 35.03
N ALA A 80 19.63 20.74 34.67
CA ALA A 80 19.21 21.88 35.49
C ALA A 80 17.80 21.71 36.11
N VAL A 81 16.97 20.79 35.59
CA VAL A 81 15.60 20.61 36.08
C VAL A 81 15.52 19.47 37.09
N ASP A 82 15.15 19.80 38.33
CA ASP A 82 14.99 18.82 39.42
C ASP A 82 13.72 17.98 39.28
N ASP A 83 12.60 18.59 38.85
CA ASP A 83 11.35 17.87 38.58
C ASP A 83 11.50 17.00 37.32
N LYS A 84 11.91 15.74 37.53
CA LYS A 84 12.11 14.76 36.45
C LYS A 84 10.82 14.37 35.74
N ARG A 85 9.65 14.58 36.36
CA ARG A 85 8.37 14.29 35.70
C ARG A 85 8.04 15.40 34.69
N LEU A 86 8.19 16.66 35.10
CA LEU A 86 8.01 17.81 34.21
C LEU A 86 9.07 17.86 33.11
N GLU A 87 10.34 17.56 33.44
CA GLU A 87 11.44 17.41 32.48
C GLU A 87 11.06 16.45 31.34
N LYS A 88 10.66 15.23 31.70
CA LYS A 88 10.27 14.20 30.74
C LYS A 88 9.07 14.66 29.90
N GLU A 89 8.08 15.29 30.52
CA GLU A 89 6.89 15.80 29.83
C GLU A 89 7.24 16.88 28.80
N ILE A 90 8.06 17.87 29.16
CA ILE A 90 8.51 18.92 28.24
C ILE A 90 9.29 18.28 27.09
N ARG A 91 10.26 17.40 27.41
CA ARG A 91 11.09 16.73 26.42
C ARG A 91 10.30 15.94 25.39
N GLU A 92 9.20 15.31 25.82
CA GLU A 92 8.34 14.54 24.92
C GLU A 92 7.34 15.40 24.13
N ASN A 93 6.99 16.58 24.61
CA ASN A 93 5.96 17.43 24.00
C ASN A 93 6.48 18.79 23.54
N LEU A 94 7.78 18.89 23.29
CA LEU A 94 8.39 20.01 22.59
C LEU A 94 8.70 19.60 21.16
N TYR A 95 8.26 20.39 20.20
CA TYR A 95 8.61 20.25 18.80
C TYR A 95 9.06 21.60 18.24
N VAL A 96 10.37 21.75 18.08
CA VAL A 96 11.02 23.00 17.68
C VAL A 96 10.65 24.12 18.66
N ASP A 97 9.67 24.95 18.31
CA ASP A 97 9.17 26.09 19.05
C ASP A 97 7.83 25.81 19.75
N ASN A 98 7.11 24.76 19.38
CA ASN A 98 5.81 24.44 19.94
C ASN A 98 5.94 23.54 21.18
N LEU A 99 5.32 23.93 22.29
CA LEU A 99 5.22 23.15 23.52
C LEU A 99 3.76 22.79 23.83
N ILE A 100 3.53 21.57 24.32
CA ILE A 100 2.24 21.12 24.84
C ILE A 100 2.41 20.54 26.25
N LEU A 101 1.65 21.06 27.21
CA LEU A 101 1.58 20.56 28.57
C LEU A 101 0.20 19.94 28.81
N ALA A 102 0.17 18.82 29.53
CA ALA A 102 -1.04 18.14 29.93
C ALA A 102 -1.28 18.28 31.44
N ALA A 103 -2.55 18.30 31.85
CA ALA A 103 -2.94 18.31 33.25
C ALA A 103 -4.31 17.64 33.47
N GLU A 104 -4.52 17.14 34.68
CA GLU A 104 -5.79 16.56 35.13
C GLU A 104 -6.65 17.58 35.91
N THR A 105 -6.02 18.64 36.45
CA THR A 105 -6.73 19.76 37.10
C THR A 105 -6.26 21.12 36.56
N PRO A 106 -7.10 22.18 36.68
CA PRO A 106 -6.68 23.54 36.33
C PRO A 106 -5.44 24.02 37.10
N GLU A 107 -5.34 23.69 38.38
CA GLU A 107 -4.24 24.11 39.26
C GLU A 107 -2.92 23.48 38.82
N GLU A 108 -2.94 22.19 38.45
CA GLU A 108 -1.78 21.49 37.88
C GLU A 108 -1.34 22.17 36.57
N ALA A 109 -2.29 22.54 35.70
CA ALA A 109 -2.00 23.21 34.44
C ALA A 109 -1.30 24.56 34.63
N ILE A 110 -1.81 25.38 35.55
CA ILE A 110 -1.24 26.70 35.90
C ILE A 110 0.16 26.51 36.50
N HIS A 111 0.31 25.59 37.45
CA HIS A 111 1.59 25.31 38.09
C HIS A 111 2.65 24.87 37.08
N LYS A 112 2.34 23.89 36.23
CA LYS A 112 3.25 23.42 35.17
C LYS A 112 3.63 24.52 34.21
N SER A 113 2.68 25.37 33.82
CA SER A 113 2.94 26.49 32.90
C SER A 113 3.93 27.49 33.50
N ARG A 114 3.77 27.83 34.79
CA ARG A 114 4.70 28.71 35.52
C ARG A 114 6.10 28.09 35.62
N CYS A 115 6.20 26.86 36.11
CA CYS A 115 7.49 26.16 36.25
C CYS A 115 8.19 26.01 34.90
N THR A 116 7.44 25.70 33.84
CA THR A 116 8.02 25.57 32.49
C THR A 116 8.53 26.91 31.95
N ARG A 117 7.80 28.01 32.21
CA ARG A 117 8.27 29.36 31.85
C ARG A 117 9.55 29.74 32.59
N GLU A 118 9.68 29.37 33.86
CA GLU A 118 10.90 29.57 34.66
C GLU A 118 12.09 28.78 34.07
N ILE A 119 11.89 27.48 33.79
CA ILE A 119 12.90 26.62 33.15
C ILE A 119 13.39 27.21 31.81
N PHE A 120 12.47 27.69 30.96
CA PHE A 120 12.89 28.30 29.70
C PHE A 120 13.59 29.65 29.88
N ALA A 121 13.18 30.45 30.87
CA ALA A 121 13.86 31.70 31.19
C ALA A 121 15.31 31.47 31.63
N GLU A 122 15.58 30.40 32.40
CA GLU A 122 16.94 29.99 32.79
C GLU A 122 17.81 29.61 31.57
N MET A 123 17.20 29.08 30.51
CA MET A 123 17.86 28.82 29.22
C MET A 123 18.10 30.09 28.38
N GLY A 124 17.63 31.26 28.83
CA GLY A 124 17.60 32.48 28.02
C GLY A 124 16.57 32.42 26.88
N MET A 125 15.54 31.59 27.03
CA MET A 125 14.44 31.44 26.06
C MET A 125 13.13 31.96 26.66
N ASN A 126 12.35 32.68 25.87
CA ASN A 126 11.06 33.20 26.31
C ASN A 126 9.93 32.31 25.80
N LEU A 127 9.15 31.73 26.72
CA LEU A 127 7.89 31.07 26.40
C LEU A 127 6.74 32.07 26.42
N ARG A 128 5.96 32.07 25.35
CA ARG A 128 4.86 33.01 25.13
C ARG A 128 3.66 32.32 24.50
N GLU A 129 2.62 33.11 24.22
CA GLU A 129 1.38 32.66 23.61
C GLU A 129 0.74 31.46 24.31
N PHE A 130 0.81 31.43 25.64
CA PHE A 130 0.18 30.38 26.44
C PHE A 130 -1.34 30.40 26.20
N LEU A 131 -1.89 29.25 25.83
CA LEU A 131 -3.32 29.06 25.58
C LEU A 131 -3.79 27.72 26.16
N SER A 132 -4.89 27.74 26.89
CA SER A 132 -5.55 26.56 27.44
C SER A 132 -6.96 26.34 26.88
N ASN A 133 -7.44 25.09 26.90
CA ASN A 133 -8.86 24.78 26.68
C ASN A 133 -9.78 25.20 27.83
N ASP A 134 -9.22 25.65 28.96
CA ASP A 134 -10.00 26.00 30.15
C ASP A 134 -9.85 27.47 30.52
N LYS A 135 -10.99 28.09 30.89
CA LYS A 135 -11.05 29.51 31.21
C LYS A 135 -10.30 29.85 32.51
N VAL A 136 -10.42 29.01 33.54
CA VAL A 136 -9.75 29.20 34.83
C VAL A 136 -8.24 29.13 34.65
N VAL A 137 -7.77 28.16 33.86
CA VAL A 137 -6.34 28.08 33.49
C VAL A 137 -5.90 29.34 32.78
N ASN A 138 -6.63 29.80 31.75
CA ASN A 138 -6.29 31.02 31.02
C ASN A 138 -6.27 32.30 31.87
N GLU A 139 -7.08 32.36 32.92
CA GLU A 139 -7.11 33.49 33.87
C GLU A 139 -5.98 33.41 34.90
N GLY A 140 -5.51 32.20 35.25
CA GLY A 140 -4.36 31.96 36.12
C GLY A 140 -3.00 32.10 35.45
N LEU A 141 -2.94 32.18 34.12
CA LEU A 141 -1.70 32.42 33.36
C LEU A 141 -1.31 33.91 33.39
N ALA A 142 0.00 34.18 33.37
CA ALA A 142 0.54 35.53 33.36
C ALA A 142 0.13 36.28 32.07
N ARG A 143 -0.46 37.48 32.25
CA ARG A 143 -1.17 38.22 31.19
C ARG A 143 -0.29 38.54 29.98
N GLU A 144 0.97 38.89 30.21
CA GLU A 144 1.95 39.26 29.18
C GLU A 144 2.39 38.08 28.31
N SER A 145 2.22 36.85 28.80
CA SER A 145 2.58 35.63 28.07
C SER A 145 1.38 34.87 27.51
N ARG A 146 0.15 35.33 27.76
CA ARG A 146 -1.07 34.67 27.30
C ARG A 146 -1.32 34.95 25.81
N ALA A 147 -1.84 33.97 25.09
CA ALA A 147 -2.31 34.16 23.73
C ALA A 147 -3.40 35.24 23.65
N SER A 148 -3.38 36.03 22.58
CA SER A 148 -4.37 37.09 22.32
C SER A 148 -5.68 36.53 21.74
N THR A 149 -5.61 35.40 21.05
CA THR A 149 -6.74 34.71 20.42
C THR A 149 -6.97 33.35 21.06
N ALA A 150 -8.22 32.88 21.03
CA ALA A 150 -8.55 31.51 21.43
C ALA A 150 -8.48 30.50 20.26
N GLN A 151 -8.00 30.97 19.10
CA GLN A 151 -7.87 30.19 17.87
C GLN A 151 -6.39 30.17 17.52
N GLN A 152 -5.79 29.00 17.55
CA GLN A 152 -4.38 28.79 17.23
C GLN A 152 -4.21 27.53 16.39
N LYS A 153 -3.04 27.37 15.76
CA LYS A 153 -2.67 26.12 15.09
C LYS A 153 -1.75 25.32 15.99
N VAL A 154 -2.14 24.09 16.32
CA VAL A 154 -1.27 23.14 17.03
C VAL A 154 -0.59 22.27 15.98
N LEU A 155 0.71 22.49 15.77
CA LEU A 155 1.51 21.79 14.74
C LEU A 155 0.83 21.76 13.36
N GLY A 156 0.26 22.91 12.96
CA GLY A 156 -0.41 23.10 11.68
C GLY A 156 -1.92 22.80 11.65
N ILE A 157 -2.48 22.15 12.67
CA ILE A 157 -3.93 21.87 12.75
C ILE A 157 -4.64 23.00 13.53
N PRO A 158 -5.68 23.65 12.96
CA PRO A 158 -6.46 24.63 13.70
C PRO A 158 -7.17 24.03 14.92
N TRP A 159 -7.09 24.75 16.03
CA TRP A 159 -7.71 24.42 17.31
C TRP A 159 -8.42 25.64 17.90
N ASP A 160 -9.69 25.44 18.24
CA ASP A 160 -10.52 26.34 19.03
C ASP A 160 -10.44 25.91 20.49
N SER A 161 -9.74 26.69 21.31
CA SER A 161 -9.58 26.36 22.72
C SER A 161 -10.85 26.61 23.55
N ARG A 162 -11.76 27.51 23.12
CA ARG A 162 -13.00 27.79 23.87
C ARG A 162 -13.96 26.61 23.83
N ASN A 163 -14.09 26.01 22.66
CA ASN A 163 -14.97 24.86 22.44
C ASN A 163 -14.24 23.52 22.52
N ASP A 164 -12.92 23.55 22.69
CA ASP A 164 -12.00 22.41 22.66
C ASP A 164 -12.14 21.54 21.39
N LYS A 165 -12.14 22.19 20.23
CA LYS A 165 -12.40 21.56 18.93
C LYS A 165 -11.24 21.73 17.96
N LEU A 166 -10.91 20.66 17.25
CA LEU A 166 -9.99 20.65 16.12
C LEU A 166 -10.77 20.74 14.82
N SER A 167 -10.22 21.41 13.80
CA SER A 167 -10.78 21.37 12.45
C SER A 167 -9.76 20.88 11.42
N ILE A 168 -10.25 20.14 10.43
CA ILE A 168 -9.48 19.73 9.26
C ILE A 168 -10.21 20.19 8.01
N ARG A 169 -9.46 20.69 7.03
CA ARG A 169 -10.02 21.22 5.78
C ARG A 169 -9.30 20.62 4.58
N CYS A 170 -10.07 20.30 3.55
CA CYS A 170 -9.54 19.87 2.26
C CYS A 170 -9.72 20.98 1.23
N ASN A 171 -8.61 21.66 0.88
CA ASN A 171 -8.62 22.74 -0.09
C ASN A 171 -7.88 22.31 -1.36
N LEU A 172 -8.64 21.83 -2.34
CA LEU A 172 -8.14 21.50 -3.69
C LEU A 172 -8.84 22.38 -4.74
N PRO A 173 -8.48 23.67 -4.86
CA PRO A 173 -9.22 24.58 -5.75
C PRO A 173 -9.11 24.14 -7.22
N PRO A 174 -10.20 24.21 -8.02
CA PRO A 174 -10.13 23.98 -9.46
C PRO A 174 -9.16 24.95 -10.14
N THR A 175 -8.56 24.56 -11.27
CA THR A 175 -7.58 25.42 -11.97
C THR A 175 -7.68 25.23 -13.49
N SER A 176 -7.59 26.33 -14.23
CA SER A 176 -7.76 26.35 -15.70
C SER A 176 -6.52 25.91 -16.48
N HIS A 177 -5.32 26.10 -15.92
CA HIS A 177 -4.05 25.69 -16.53
C HIS A 177 -3.37 24.67 -15.64
N LEU A 178 -3.67 23.39 -15.86
CA LEU A 178 -3.13 22.31 -15.05
C LEU A 178 -1.83 21.77 -15.63
N THR A 179 -0.82 21.71 -14.77
CA THR A 179 0.42 20.99 -15.01
C THR A 179 0.60 19.95 -13.92
N LYS A 180 1.49 18.98 -14.16
CA LYS A 180 1.87 17.98 -13.14
C LYS A 180 2.39 18.63 -11.85
N ARG A 181 3.12 19.75 -11.95
CA ARG A 181 3.60 20.53 -10.80
C ARG A 181 2.45 21.09 -9.97
N ILE A 182 1.43 21.64 -10.62
CA ILE A 182 0.26 22.22 -9.94
C ILE A 182 -0.51 21.13 -9.18
N VAL A 183 -0.76 19.98 -9.81
CA VAL A 183 -1.41 18.82 -9.17
C VAL A 183 -0.64 18.39 -7.91
N ALA A 184 0.68 18.21 -8.02
CA ALA A 184 1.51 17.81 -6.89
C ALA A 184 1.49 18.87 -5.77
N ARG A 185 1.55 20.16 -6.12
CA ARG A 185 1.48 21.27 -5.16
C ARG A 185 0.14 21.29 -4.42
N GLN A 186 -0.97 21.12 -5.14
CA GLN A 186 -2.31 21.11 -4.54
C GLN A 186 -2.46 19.96 -3.56
N ILE A 187 -2.08 18.74 -3.94
CA ILE A 187 -2.13 17.57 -3.04
C ILE A 187 -1.24 17.79 -1.81
N ALA A 188 -0.02 18.29 -1.99
CA ALA A 188 0.92 18.55 -0.90
C ALA A 188 0.49 19.69 0.04
N SER A 189 -0.32 20.65 -0.46
CA SER A 189 -0.85 21.75 0.35
C SER A 189 -1.91 21.32 1.36
N VAL A 190 -2.53 20.15 1.18
CA VAL A 190 -3.48 19.58 2.14
C VAL A 190 -2.70 18.94 3.29
N TYR A 191 -2.55 19.71 4.38
CA TYR A 191 -1.87 19.25 5.57
C TYR A 191 -2.77 18.32 6.40
N ASP A 192 -2.55 17.01 6.27
CA ASP A 192 -3.31 15.95 6.96
C ASP A 192 -2.36 14.95 7.65
N PRO A 193 -1.76 15.31 8.80
CA PRO A 193 -0.79 14.48 9.48
C PRO A 193 -1.40 13.20 10.08
N PHE A 194 -2.72 13.19 10.34
CA PHE A 194 -3.43 12.03 10.86
C PHE A 194 -4.01 11.13 9.77
N GLY A 195 -4.03 11.56 8.51
CA GLY A 195 -4.65 10.80 7.42
C GLY A 195 -6.19 10.80 7.47
N TRP A 196 -6.82 11.75 8.14
CA TRP A 196 -8.28 11.84 8.24
C TRP A 196 -8.95 12.05 6.88
N LEU A 197 -8.27 12.73 5.95
CA LEU A 197 -8.76 13.05 4.61
C LEU A 197 -8.34 12.00 3.57
N VAL A 198 -7.80 10.86 3.99
CA VAL A 198 -7.40 9.75 3.10
C VAL A 198 -8.49 9.42 2.06
N PRO A 199 -9.79 9.26 2.41
CA PRO A 199 -10.83 8.97 1.43
C PRO A 199 -10.98 10.03 0.33
N LEU A 200 -10.78 11.32 0.64
CA LEU A 200 -10.81 12.38 -0.38
C LEU A 200 -9.56 12.36 -1.26
N LEU A 201 -8.40 12.09 -0.65
CA LEU A 201 -7.10 12.23 -1.30
C LEU A 201 -6.67 11.00 -2.09
N THR A 202 -7.25 9.82 -1.86
CA THR A 202 -6.83 8.59 -2.55
C THR A 202 -6.95 8.69 -4.07
N GLN A 203 -8.06 9.21 -4.60
CA GLN A 203 -8.23 9.39 -6.04
C GLN A 203 -7.32 10.50 -6.60
N ALA A 204 -7.08 11.57 -5.85
CA ALA A 204 -6.13 12.60 -6.24
C ALA A 204 -4.69 12.06 -6.34
N LYS A 205 -4.26 11.25 -5.34
CA LYS A 205 -2.96 10.56 -5.36
C LYS A 205 -2.84 9.56 -6.50
N ARG A 206 -3.92 8.85 -6.82
CA ARG A 206 -3.99 7.95 -7.99
C ARG A 206 -3.80 8.74 -9.28
N PHE A 207 -4.50 9.86 -9.43
CA PHE A 207 -4.35 10.72 -10.60
C PHE A 207 -2.91 11.20 -10.76
N GLN A 208 -2.28 11.68 -9.68
CA GLN A 208 -0.86 12.07 -9.70
C GLN A 208 0.06 10.89 -10.10
N GLN A 209 -0.20 9.67 -9.60
CA GLN A 209 0.54 8.49 -10.00
C GLN A 209 0.34 8.15 -11.49
N ASP A 210 -0.87 8.31 -12.03
CA ASP A 210 -1.16 8.09 -13.45
C ASP A 210 -0.34 9.07 -14.31
N LEU A 211 -0.23 10.34 -13.92
CA LEU A 211 0.64 11.31 -14.62
C LEU A 211 2.12 10.88 -14.65
N TRP A 212 2.58 10.22 -13.58
CA TRP A 212 3.95 9.69 -13.52
C TRP A 212 4.15 8.48 -14.44
N LYS A 213 3.17 7.57 -14.51
CA LYS A 213 3.22 6.41 -15.42
C LYS A 213 3.31 6.84 -16.88
N HIS A 214 2.59 7.90 -17.25
CA HIS A 214 2.60 8.47 -18.60
C HIS A 214 3.78 9.43 -18.86
N LYS A 215 4.68 9.61 -17.89
CA LYS A 215 5.91 10.42 -18.01
C LYS A 215 5.70 11.89 -18.44
N TYR A 216 4.60 12.52 -18.02
CA TYR A 216 4.40 13.96 -18.26
C TYR A 216 5.50 14.82 -17.60
N GLY A 217 5.90 15.89 -18.30
CA GLY A 217 6.80 16.93 -17.80
C GLY A 217 6.18 17.73 -16.65
N TRP A 218 6.99 18.42 -15.85
CA TRP A 218 6.52 19.15 -14.66
C TRP A 218 5.61 20.32 -15.02
N ASP A 219 6.01 21.10 -16.02
CA ASP A 219 5.37 22.36 -16.41
C ASP A 219 4.63 22.26 -17.75
N THR A 220 4.54 21.05 -18.31
CA THR A 220 3.75 20.77 -19.51
C THR A 220 2.25 20.85 -19.19
N PRO A 221 1.46 21.63 -19.95
CA PRO A 221 0.00 21.62 -19.83
C PRO A 221 -0.57 20.21 -20.06
N LEU A 222 -1.50 19.81 -19.19
CA LEU A 222 -2.17 18.52 -19.33
C LEU A 222 -3.26 18.57 -20.43
N PRO A 223 -3.49 17.47 -21.16
CA PRO A 223 -4.63 17.33 -22.07
C PRO A 223 -5.98 17.63 -21.42
N GLU A 224 -6.93 18.16 -22.19
CA GLU A 224 -8.22 18.66 -21.71
C GLU A 224 -9.04 17.59 -20.93
N ASP A 225 -8.98 16.33 -21.34
CA ASP A 225 -9.61 15.20 -20.65
C ASP A 225 -9.04 15.00 -19.24
N LEU A 226 -7.72 15.10 -19.07
CA LEU A 226 -7.07 15.01 -17.77
C LEU A 226 -7.36 16.24 -16.91
N GLN A 227 -7.46 17.43 -17.51
CA GLN A 227 -7.85 18.64 -16.80
C GLN A 227 -9.29 18.53 -16.26
N LYS A 228 -10.24 18.08 -17.10
CA LYS A 228 -11.62 17.81 -16.69
C LYS A 228 -11.67 16.79 -15.54
N ARG A 229 -10.97 15.66 -15.69
CA ARG A 229 -10.90 14.63 -14.65
C ARG A 229 -10.34 15.16 -13.33
N TRP A 230 -9.27 15.95 -13.36
CA TRP A 230 -8.72 16.56 -12.15
C TRP A 230 -9.66 17.57 -11.51
N ASN A 231 -10.32 18.42 -12.31
CA ASN A 231 -11.26 19.40 -11.78
C ASN A 231 -12.45 18.72 -11.10
N THR A 232 -13.00 17.64 -11.67
CA THR A 232 -14.03 16.83 -10.99
C THR A 232 -13.54 16.24 -9.66
N LEU A 233 -12.31 15.72 -9.60
CA LEU A 233 -11.74 15.21 -8.34
C LEU A 233 -11.55 16.34 -7.31
N SER A 234 -11.08 17.49 -7.77
CA SER A 234 -10.85 18.68 -6.96
C SER A 234 -12.16 19.22 -6.39
N GLU A 235 -13.20 19.39 -7.21
CA GLU A 235 -14.54 19.84 -6.78
C GLU A 235 -15.18 18.91 -5.74
N ASN A 236 -14.98 17.60 -5.92
CA ASN A 236 -15.47 16.57 -5.00
C ASN A 236 -14.78 16.57 -3.64
N ALA A 237 -13.64 17.26 -3.47
CA ALA A 237 -12.90 17.35 -2.22
C ALA A 237 -12.83 18.78 -1.66
N HIS A 238 -12.81 19.78 -2.52
CA HIS A 238 -12.63 21.18 -2.18
C HIS A 238 -13.75 21.70 -1.28
N GLY A 239 -13.35 22.45 -0.25
CA GLY A 239 -14.24 23.06 0.72
C GLY A 239 -14.79 22.08 1.75
N PHE A 240 -14.33 20.82 1.77
CA PHE A 240 -14.67 19.92 2.87
C PHE A 240 -14.04 20.44 4.17
N GLU A 241 -14.85 20.54 5.20
CA GLU A 241 -14.44 20.88 6.55
C GLU A 241 -15.09 19.90 7.52
N ARG A 242 -14.30 19.39 8.47
CA ARG A 242 -14.83 18.60 9.58
C ARG A 242 -14.24 19.09 10.88
N ILE A 243 -15.10 19.16 11.89
CA ILE A 243 -14.77 19.62 13.23
C ILE A 243 -14.92 18.43 14.18
N PHE A 244 -13.94 18.25 15.07
CA PHE A 244 -13.92 17.16 16.05
C PHE A 244 -13.60 17.71 17.42
N CYS A 245 -14.04 17.01 18.46
CA CYS A 245 -13.49 17.25 19.80
C CYS A 245 -11.99 16.94 19.80
N ARG A 246 -11.20 17.80 20.45
CA ARG A 246 -9.78 17.53 20.69
C ARG A 246 -9.64 16.23 21.47
N ARG A 247 -10.37 16.13 22.59
CA ARG A 247 -10.35 14.98 23.49
C ARG A 247 -10.93 13.75 22.79
N LEU A 248 -10.10 12.72 22.61
CA LEU A 248 -10.44 11.48 21.90
C LEU A 248 -11.43 10.61 22.67
N VAL A 249 -11.25 10.51 23.99
CA VAL A 249 -12.03 9.63 24.85
C VAL A 249 -12.31 10.28 26.19
N SER A 250 -13.53 10.11 26.68
CA SER A 250 -13.95 10.58 28.01
C SER A 250 -13.38 9.69 29.12
N ASN A 251 -13.26 8.38 28.87
CA ASN A 251 -12.72 7.40 29.81
C ASN A 251 -11.65 6.52 29.13
N PRO A 252 -10.38 6.95 29.14
CA PRO A 252 -9.29 6.21 28.50
C PRO A 252 -9.08 4.78 29.03
N GLU A 253 -9.36 4.52 30.31
CA GLU A 253 -9.06 3.24 30.98
C GLU A 253 -9.92 2.07 30.47
N ARG A 254 -11.09 2.37 29.90
CA ARG A 254 -12.01 1.38 29.32
C ARG A 254 -11.91 1.30 27.80
N SER A 255 -10.90 1.94 27.22
CA SER A 255 -10.76 2.05 25.78
C SER A 255 -9.91 0.92 25.20
N SER A 256 -10.28 0.47 24.01
CA SER A 256 -9.52 -0.48 23.20
C SER A 256 -9.16 0.13 21.85
N LEU A 257 -8.19 -0.46 21.17
CA LEU A 257 -7.76 -0.05 19.84
C LEU A 257 -8.36 -0.99 18.80
N ALA A 258 -9.03 -0.46 17.78
CA ALA A 258 -9.44 -1.22 16.61
C ALA A 258 -8.73 -0.65 15.37
N VAL A 259 -8.10 -1.50 14.57
CA VAL A 259 -7.46 -1.10 13.32
C VAL A 259 -7.96 -1.95 12.18
N PHE A 260 -8.51 -1.32 11.17
CA PHE A 260 -9.02 -1.96 9.97
C PHE A 260 -8.01 -1.82 8.85
N SER A 261 -7.88 -2.85 8.03
CA SER A 261 -7.03 -2.86 6.84
C SER A 261 -7.82 -3.28 5.61
N ASP A 262 -7.45 -2.70 4.48
CA ASP A 262 -8.01 -3.07 3.18
C ASP A 262 -6.96 -2.87 2.08
N ALA A 263 -7.08 -3.64 1.00
CA ALA A 263 -6.28 -3.48 -0.20
C ALA A 263 -7.11 -3.67 -1.46
N SER A 264 -6.99 -2.72 -2.38
CA SER A 264 -7.56 -2.79 -3.71
C SER A 264 -6.48 -2.70 -4.79
N SER A 265 -6.89 -2.76 -6.06
CA SER A 265 -5.99 -2.49 -7.19
C SER A 265 -5.46 -1.05 -7.21
N ILE A 266 -6.07 -0.13 -6.45
CA ILE A 266 -5.71 1.29 -6.39
C ILE A 266 -4.74 1.57 -5.25
N ALA A 267 -5.05 1.08 -4.05
CA ALA A 267 -4.31 1.43 -2.85
C ALA A 267 -4.47 0.38 -1.74
N MET A 268 -3.55 0.43 -0.78
CA MET A 268 -3.65 -0.25 0.51
C MET A 268 -3.94 0.81 1.57
N SER A 269 -4.89 0.55 2.45
CA SER A 269 -5.32 1.48 3.49
C SER A 269 -5.40 0.80 4.85
N ALA A 270 -5.18 1.58 5.90
CA ALA A 270 -5.56 1.22 7.24
C ALA A 270 -6.14 2.43 7.98
N CYS A 271 -7.14 2.21 8.83
CA CYS A 271 -7.69 3.22 9.72
C CYS A 271 -7.84 2.68 11.13
N ALA A 272 -7.50 3.50 12.12
CA ALA A 272 -7.44 3.13 13.53
C ALA A 272 -8.41 3.98 14.35
N TYR A 273 -9.12 3.31 15.24
CA TYR A 273 -10.13 3.86 16.13
C TYR A 273 -9.77 3.52 17.57
N ILE A 274 -9.96 4.48 18.45
CA ILE A 274 -10.07 4.18 19.87
C ILE A 274 -11.55 4.10 20.17
N PHE A 275 -11.96 3.02 20.82
CA PHE A 275 -13.36 2.76 21.11
C PHE A 275 -13.58 2.24 22.53
N SER A 276 -14.80 2.43 23.01
CA SER A 276 -15.39 1.88 24.22
C SER A 276 -16.85 1.52 23.90
N ALA A 277 -17.58 0.98 24.88
CA ALA A 277 -19.01 0.68 24.72
C ALA A 277 -19.86 1.91 24.33
N GLU A 278 -19.41 3.12 24.68
CA GLU A 278 -20.19 4.35 24.46
C GLU A 278 -19.72 5.12 23.21
N GLN A 279 -18.45 5.01 22.84
CA GLN A 279 -17.84 5.89 21.85
C GLN A 279 -16.85 5.13 20.98
N SER A 280 -16.80 5.46 19.69
CA SER A 280 -15.72 5.06 18.79
C SER A 280 -15.34 6.26 17.94
N THR A 281 -14.04 6.52 17.80
CA THR A 281 -13.55 7.73 17.14
C THR A 281 -12.27 7.45 16.35
N LEU A 282 -12.24 7.91 15.10
CA LEU A 282 -11.07 7.83 14.24
C LEU A 282 -9.90 8.60 14.86
N VAL A 283 -8.80 7.88 15.07
CA VAL A 283 -7.56 8.42 15.61
C VAL A 283 -6.65 8.83 14.48
N MET A 284 -6.35 7.88 13.60
CA MET A 284 -5.38 8.03 12.52
C MET A 284 -5.69 7.04 11.40
N ALA A 285 -5.37 7.39 10.17
CA ALA A 285 -5.41 6.50 9.03
C ALA A 285 -4.18 6.68 8.15
N LYS A 286 -3.93 5.69 7.29
CA LYS A 286 -2.80 5.68 6.38
C LYS A 286 -3.19 4.99 5.09
N CYS A 287 -2.89 5.62 3.97
CA CYS A 287 -3.07 5.05 2.65
C CYS A 287 -1.74 5.08 1.88
N LYS A 288 -1.46 3.99 1.15
CA LYS A 288 -0.29 3.83 0.31
C LYS A 288 -0.68 3.22 -1.03
N LEU A 289 -0.31 3.89 -2.11
CA LEU A 289 -0.48 3.36 -3.46
C LEU A 289 0.61 2.32 -3.76
N PRO A 290 0.31 1.29 -4.57
CA PRO A 290 1.31 0.32 -5.02
C PRO A 290 2.39 1.02 -5.84
N SER A 291 3.60 0.43 -5.84
CA SER A 291 4.72 0.95 -6.62
C SER A 291 4.41 0.87 -8.12
N ILE A 292 4.75 1.91 -8.88
CA ILE A 292 4.66 1.87 -10.35
C ILE A 292 5.66 0.88 -10.99
N LYS A 293 6.67 0.44 -10.23
CA LYS A 293 7.72 -0.48 -10.70
C LYS A 293 7.35 -1.96 -10.54
N SER A 294 6.26 -2.28 -9.86
CA SER A 294 5.87 -3.67 -9.60
C SER A 294 4.36 -3.85 -9.73
N ASN A 295 3.95 -5.04 -10.16
CA ASN A 295 2.55 -5.45 -10.21
C ASN A 295 2.29 -6.50 -9.12
N PRO A 296 2.14 -6.09 -7.84
CA PRO A 296 1.83 -7.03 -6.78
C PRO A 296 0.44 -7.63 -6.99
N THR A 297 0.27 -8.91 -6.62
CA THR A 297 -1.05 -9.55 -6.57
C THR A 297 -1.87 -8.97 -5.42
N ILE A 298 -3.20 -9.03 -5.52
CA ILE A 298 -4.12 -8.54 -4.48
C ILE A 298 -3.80 -9.17 -3.11
N PRO A 299 -3.59 -10.50 -2.97
CA PRO A 299 -3.21 -11.09 -1.68
C PRO A 299 -1.92 -10.51 -1.07
N LYS A 300 -0.91 -10.24 -1.91
CA LYS A 300 0.33 -9.60 -1.44
C LYS A 300 0.09 -8.15 -1.00
N MET A 301 -0.86 -7.45 -1.60
CA MET A 301 -1.26 -6.11 -1.17
C MET A 301 -2.07 -6.16 0.13
N GLU A 302 -2.96 -7.12 0.30
CA GLU A 302 -3.71 -7.35 1.54
C GLU A 302 -2.73 -7.62 2.72
N MET A 303 -1.70 -8.45 2.51
CA MET A 303 -0.64 -8.62 3.52
C MET A 303 0.15 -7.36 3.84
N ASN A 304 0.38 -6.49 2.84
CA ASN A 304 1.01 -5.21 3.08
C ASN A 304 0.06 -4.24 3.82
N ALA A 305 -1.25 -4.29 3.55
CA ALA A 305 -2.26 -3.49 4.25
C ALA A 305 -2.33 -3.89 5.73
N LEU A 306 -2.34 -5.19 6.04
CA LEU A 306 -2.23 -5.71 7.41
C LEU A 306 -0.95 -5.20 8.11
N ALA A 307 0.20 -5.26 7.45
CA ALA A 307 1.43 -4.72 8.02
C ALA A 307 1.38 -3.19 8.23
N ILE A 308 0.69 -2.44 7.36
CA ILE A 308 0.44 -1.01 7.57
C ILE A 308 -0.45 -0.80 8.80
N ALA A 309 -1.51 -1.61 8.98
CA ALA A 309 -2.38 -1.56 10.15
C ALA A 309 -1.61 -1.83 11.45
N LEU A 310 -0.75 -2.83 11.50
CA LEU A 310 0.06 -3.13 12.71
C LEU A 310 1.07 -2.02 13.02
N ARG A 311 1.73 -1.46 12.01
CA ARG A 311 2.62 -0.30 12.22
C ARG A 311 1.85 0.91 12.74
N LEU A 312 0.65 1.15 12.22
CA LEU A 312 -0.22 2.23 12.66
C LEU A 312 -0.64 2.00 14.11
N ALA A 313 -1.07 0.77 14.44
CA ALA A 313 -1.43 0.38 15.80
C ALA A 313 -0.28 0.62 16.78
N LEU A 314 0.92 0.14 16.46
CA LEU A 314 2.10 0.29 17.31
C LEU A 314 2.47 1.76 17.51
N SER A 315 2.40 2.57 16.45
CA SER A 315 2.69 4.01 16.52
C SER A 315 1.71 4.74 17.45
N ILE A 316 0.42 4.40 17.38
CA ILE A 316 -0.61 4.97 18.25
C ILE A 316 -0.38 4.52 19.70
N PHE A 317 -0.19 3.22 19.91
CA PHE A 317 0.06 2.66 21.23
C PHE A 317 1.29 3.30 21.89
N GLN A 318 2.44 3.34 21.21
CA GLN A 318 3.65 3.96 21.73
C GLN A 318 3.47 5.45 22.05
N ALA A 319 2.67 6.17 21.26
CA ALA A 319 2.40 7.58 21.52
C ALA A 319 1.49 7.79 22.74
N LEU A 320 0.64 6.83 23.08
CA LEU A 320 -0.42 6.98 24.09
C LEU A 320 -0.19 6.19 25.38
N LYS A 321 0.72 5.21 25.40
CA LYS A 321 0.91 4.27 26.53
C LYS A 321 1.19 4.96 27.87
N GLU A 322 1.86 6.10 27.87
CA GLU A 322 2.15 6.88 29.10
C GLU A 322 1.04 7.87 29.48
N ARG A 323 0.04 8.06 28.61
CA ARG A 323 -1.05 9.05 28.78
C ARG A 323 -2.41 8.43 29.05
N ILE A 324 -2.56 7.13 28.83
CA ILE A 324 -3.75 6.37 29.16
C ILE A 324 -3.44 5.60 30.46
N PRO A 325 -4.00 6.01 31.61
CA PRO A 325 -3.85 5.27 32.86
C PRO A 325 -4.31 3.81 32.67
N GLN A 326 -3.55 2.85 33.18
CA GLN A 326 -3.74 1.39 32.99
C GLN A 326 -3.58 0.85 31.55
N GLY A 327 -3.28 1.72 30.57
CA GLY A 327 -2.96 1.32 29.19
C GLY A 327 -4.16 0.79 28.38
N LEU A 328 -3.96 0.71 27.06
CA LEU A 328 -4.89 -0.02 26.17
C LEU A 328 -4.64 -1.51 26.37
N LYS A 329 -5.62 -2.27 26.86
CA LYS A 329 -5.45 -3.71 27.12
C LYS A 329 -5.61 -4.59 25.88
N ASN A 330 -6.39 -4.13 24.90
CA ASN A 330 -6.71 -4.89 23.71
C ASN A 330 -6.48 -4.06 22.43
N ALA A 331 -5.89 -4.72 21.43
CA ALA A 331 -5.77 -4.23 20.06
C ALA A 331 -6.41 -5.23 19.08
N TYR A 332 -7.51 -4.84 18.44
CA TYR A 332 -8.21 -5.63 17.45
C TYR A 332 -7.79 -5.22 16.04
N ILE A 333 -7.25 -6.16 15.27
CA ILE A 333 -6.82 -5.97 13.89
C ILE A 333 -7.81 -6.67 12.95
N PHE A 334 -8.45 -5.89 12.10
CA PHE A 334 -9.47 -6.36 11.17
C PHE A 334 -9.00 -6.36 9.72
N SER A 335 -9.39 -7.41 8.99
CA SER A 335 -9.27 -7.49 7.54
C SER A 335 -10.44 -8.29 6.97
N ASP A 336 -10.87 -7.94 5.77
CA ASP A 336 -11.81 -8.74 4.98
C ASP A 336 -11.12 -9.78 4.09
N SER A 337 -9.79 -9.82 4.07
CA SER A 337 -9.04 -10.86 3.37
C SER A 337 -8.81 -12.07 4.26
N GLN A 338 -9.63 -13.10 4.05
CA GLN A 338 -9.40 -14.41 4.66
C GLN A 338 -8.06 -15.01 4.23
N VAL A 339 -7.58 -14.74 3.01
CA VAL A 339 -6.28 -15.23 2.53
C VAL A 339 -5.14 -14.65 3.38
N ALA A 340 -5.16 -13.33 3.59
CA ALA A 340 -4.15 -12.66 4.39
C ALA A 340 -4.20 -13.09 5.86
N LEU A 341 -5.41 -13.26 6.41
CA LEU A 341 -5.61 -13.77 7.77
C LEU A 341 -5.17 -15.23 7.93
N SER A 342 -5.43 -16.10 6.94
CA SER A 342 -4.93 -17.49 6.96
C SER A 342 -3.42 -17.58 6.89
N TRP A 343 -2.74 -16.66 6.19
CA TRP A 343 -1.28 -16.60 6.21
C TRP A 343 -0.71 -16.21 7.58
N LEU A 344 -1.42 -15.41 8.40
CA LEU A 344 -1.02 -15.16 9.78
C LEU A 344 -1.04 -16.43 10.64
N ALA A 345 -2.04 -17.29 10.42
CA ALA A 345 -2.19 -18.55 11.12
C ALA A 345 -1.22 -19.64 10.64
N SER A 346 -0.56 -19.45 9.50
CA SER A 346 0.33 -20.45 8.93
C SER A 346 1.69 -20.53 9.64
N ASN A 347 2.20 -21.77 9.79
CA ASN A 347 3.51 -22.02 10.37
C ASN A 347 4.61 -21.47 9.42
N PRO A 348 5.49 -20.58 9.90
CA PRO A 348 6.58 -19.99 9.09
C PRO A 348 7.62 -20.98 8.57
N ALA A 349 7.83 -22.12 9.25
CA ALA A 349 8.78 -23.15 8.82
C ALA A 349 8.21 -24.06 7.71
N ALA A 350 6.89 -24.27 7.68
CA ALA A 350 6.24 -25.22 6.78
C ALA A 350 5.72 -24.60 5.46
N SER A 351 5.71 -23.27 5.34
CA SER A 351 4.96 -22.57 4.29
C SER A 351 5.86 -21.85 3.27
N ASN A 352 5.85 -22.32 2.02
CA ASN A 352 6.54 -21.67 0.90
C ASN A 352 5.75 -20.44 0.39
N LEU A 353 5.56 -19.43 1.25
CA LEU A 353 4.72 -18.24 0.98
C LEU A 353 5.42 -17.16 0.13
N GLY A 354 6.70 -17.38 -0.18
CA GLY A 354 7.55 -16.42 -0.87
C GLY A 354 8.03 -15.26 0.02
N MET A 355 9.15 -14.68 -0.37
CA MET A 355 9.93 -13.73 0.45
C MET A 355 9.13 -12.52 0.97
N LEU A 356 8.22 -11.95 0.16
CA LEU A 356 7.44 -10.78 0.57
C LEU A 356 6.52 -11.11 1.75
N VAL A 357 5.77 -12.21 1.67
CA VAL A 357 4.80 -12.60 2.70
C VAL A 357 5.56 -13.02 3.96
N SER A 358 6.62 -13.83 3.82
CA SER A 358 7.47 -14.22 4.96
C SER A 358 8.06 -13.02 5.70
N ASN A 359 8.56 -12.01 4.97
CA ASN A 359 9.11 -10.80 5.59
C ASN A 359 8.02 -9.97 6.32
N ARG A 360 6.79 -9.93 5.79
CA ARG A 360 5.66 -9.25 6.46
C ARG A 360 5.19 -9.99 7.71
N LEU A 361 5.17 -11.32 7.68
CA LEU A 361 4.85 -12.13 8.86
C LEU A 361 5.88 -11.94 9.97
N LYS A 362 7.18 -11.96 9.66
CA LYS A 362 8.25 -11.66 10.64
C LYS A 362 8.07 -10.29 11.28
N GLU A 363 7.74 -9.29 10.47
CA GLU A 363 7.48 -7.94 10.97
C GLU A 363 6.23 -7.87 11.86
N ILE A 364 5.13 -8.51 11.46
CA ILE A 364 3.88 -8.54 12.23
C ILE A 364 4.13 -9.23 13.59
N ARG A 365 4.83 -10.36 13.62
CA ARG A 365 5.18 -11.06 14.87
C ARG A 365 5.97 -10.16 15.82
N ARG A 366 7.03 -9.50 15.33
CA ARG A 366 7.81 -8.54 16.13
C ARG A 366 6.95 -7.42 16.72
N ILE A 367 5.97 -6.92 15.97
CA ILE A 367 5.06 -5.88 16.46
C ILE A 367 4.15 -6.46 17.55
N VAL A 368 3.59 -7.65 17.35
CA VAL A 368 2.72 -8.31 18.35
C VAL A 368 3.51 -8.63 19.62
N GLU A 369 4.74 -9.09 19.52
CA GLU A 369 5.64 -9.29 20.67
C GLU A 369 5.84 -7.99 21.46
N ALA A 370 6.01 -6.85 20.78
CA ALA A 370 6.15 -5.55 21.44
C ALA A 370 4.87 -5.11 22.18
N PHE A 371 3.69 -5.47 21.67
CA PHE A 371 2.42 -5.26 22.38
C PHE A 371 2.31 -6.18 23.61
N ASN A 372 2.56 -7.48 23.41
CA ASN A 372 2.47 -8.48 24.46
C ASN A 372 3.45 -8.20 25.61
N SER A 373 4.67 -7.70 25.31
CA SER A 373 5.66 -7.33 26.33
C SER A 373 5.21 -6.18 27.23
N GLU A 374 4.21 -5.41 26.78
CA GLU A 374 3.60 -4.30 27.54
C GLU A 374 2.20 -4.68 28.08
N GLY A 375 1.85 -5.98 28.06
CA GLY A 375 0.60 -6.50 28.59
C GLY A 375 -0.64 -6.23 27.72
N VAL A 376 -0.45 -5.97 26.42
CA VAL A 376 -1.54 -5.71 25.47
C VAL A 376 -1.80 -6.94 24.60
N GLU A 377 -3.03 -7.42 24.58
CA GLU A 377 -3.43 -8.53 23.72
C GLU A 377 -3.77 -8.05 22.31
N VAL A 378 -3.19 -8.71 21.29
CA VAL A 378 -3.48 -8.44 19.89
C VAL A 378 -4.37 -9.53 19.30
N HIS A 379 -5.54 -9.13 18.81
CA HIS A 379 -6.57 -10.03 18.28
C HIS A 379 -6.74 -9.80 16.79
N PHE A 380 -6.57 -10.83 15.96
CA PHE A 380 -6.85 -10.74 14.53
C PHE A 380 -8.25 -11.27 14.23
N LYS A 381 -9.08 -10.46 13.58
CA LYS A 381 -10.48 -10.79 13.28
C LYS A 381 -10.84 -10.54 11.83
N PHE A 382 -11.68 -11.39 11.27
CA PHE A 382 -12.31 -11.12 9.98
C PHE A 382 -13.40 -10.06 10.12
N VAL A 383 -13.51 -9.14 9.16
CA VAL A 383 -14.64 -8.22 9.04
C VAL A 383 -15.24 -8.33 7.64
N PRO A 384 -16.57 -8.34 7.46
CA PRO A 384 -17.18 -8.24 6.14
C PRO A 384 -16.81 -6.92 5.45
N THR A 385 -16.57 -6.95 4.13
CA THR A 385 -16.18 -5.75 3.35
C THR A 385 -17.13 -4.56 3.54
N ASN A 386 -18.44 -4.79 3.64
CA ASN A 386 -19.43 -3.71 3.86
C ASN A 386 -19.36 -3.08 5.26
N GLN A 387 -18.67 -3.71 6.21
CA GLN A 387 -18.40 -3.19 7.54
C GLN A 387 -16.92 -2.78 7.71
N ASN A 388 -16.12 -2.85 6.64
CA ASN A 388 -14.70 -2.47 6.67
C ASN A 388 -14.53 -0.98 6.29
N PRO A 389 -14.35 -0.06 7.25
CA PRO A 389 -14.15 1.35 6.92
C PRO A 389 -12.87 1.61 6.12
N ALA A 390 -11.89 0.70 6.12
CA ALA A 390 -10.66 0.87 5.35
C ALA A 390 -10.89 0.87 3.83
N ASP A 391 -12.00 0.29 3.34
CA ASP A 391 -12.43 0.34 1.93
C ASP A 391 -12.58 1.79 1.45
N ALA A 392 -13.13 2.68 2.28
CA ALA A 392 -13.22 4.10 1.96
C ALA A 392 -11.85 4.72 1.65
N GLY A 393 -10.79 4.22 2.31
CA GLY A 393 -9.42 4.68 2.09
C GLY A 393 -8.74 4.09 0.85
N THR A 394 -9.17 2.93 0.35
CA THR A 394 -8.62 2.34 -0.89
C THR A 394 -9.42 2.74 -2.13
N ARG A 395 -10.74 2.87 -2.00
CA ARG A 395 -11.67 3.27 -3.06
C ARG A 395 -11.78 4.78 -3.21
N GLY A 396 -11.69 5.52 -2.11
CA GLY A 396 -11.93 6.97 -2.07
C GLY A 396 -13.41 7.35 -2.11
N LEU A 397 -13.73 8.53 -1.59
CA LEU A 397 -15.08 9.08 -1.43
C LEU A 397 -15.12 10.54 -1.87
N THR A 398 -16.32 11.03 -2.24
CA THR A 398 -16.58 12.47 -2.37
C THR A 398 -16.77 13.11 -0.99
N LYS A 399 -16.73 14.44 -0.90
CA LYS A 399 -17.00 15.20 0.32
C LYS A 399 -18.39 14.92 0.90
N THR A 400 -19.40 14.73 0.04
CA THR A 400 -20.77 14.41 0.46
C THR A 400 -20.90 12.98 1.00
N GLN A 401 -20.18 12.03 0.40
CA GLN A 401 -20.14 10.65 0.89
C GLN A 401 -19.37 10.53 2.20
N LEU A 402 -18.22 11.22 2.29
CA LEU A 402 -17.35 11.17 3.47
C LEU A 402 -18.03 11.75 4.71
N ASP A 403 -18.84 12.81 4.56
CA ASP A 403 -19.48 13.45 5.72
C ASP A 403 -20.44 12.50 6.48
N ASN A 404 -21.06 11.57 5.76
CA ASN A 404 -22.01 10.58 6.27
C ASN A 404 -21.42 9.16 6.38
N ALA A 405 -20.12 8.98 6.12
CA ALA A 405 -19.49 7.67 6.14
C ALA A 405 -19.21 7.19 7.56
N SER A 406 -19.23 5.87 7.76
CA SER A 406 -18.71 5.21 8.96
C SER A 406 -17.21 5.45 9.17
N TRP A 407 -16.52 6.12 8.24
CA TRP A 407 -15.11 6.47 8.35
C TRP A 407 -14.73 7.19 9.66
N TRP A 408 -15.58 8.07 10.17
CA TRP A 408 -15.26 8.89 11.35
C TRP A 408 -15.39 8.16 12.67
N GLU A 409 -16.31 7.21 12.74
CA GLU A 409 -16.73 6.56 13.98
C GLU A 409 -16.51 5.04 13.96
N GLY A 410 -16.13 4.49 12.81
CA GLY A 410 -16.02 3.05 12.60
C GLY A 410 -17.39 2.40 12.43
N PRO A 411 -17.42 1.07 12.25
CA PRO A 411 -18.67 0.31 12.20
C PRO A 411 -19.34 0.26 13.58
N ASN A 412 -20.68 0.22 13.59
CA ASN A 412 -21.48 0.29 14.82
C ASN A 412 -21.13 -0.80 15.84
N PHE A 413 -20.74 -1.99 15.37
CA PHE A 413 -20.43 -3.12 16.26
C PHE A 413 -19.27 -2.83 17.23
N LEU A 414 -18.41 -1.83 16.96
CA LEU A 414 -17.37 -1.43 17.90
C LEU A 414 -17.94 -0.94 19.24
N ARG A 415 -19.19 -0.46 19.25
CA ARG A 415 -19.89 -0.02 20.47
C ARG A 415 -20.69 -1.13 21.13
N ASP A 416 -20.84 -2.28 20.46
CA ASP A 416 -21.46 -3.45 21.06
C ASP A 416 -20.44 -4.17 21.97
N SER A 417 -20.94 -5.03 22.87
CA SER A 417 -20.06 -5.86 23.70
C SER A 417 -19.14 -6.71 22.82
N ILE A 418 -17.86 -6.82 23.18
CA ILE A 418 -16.88 -7.61 22.44
C ILE A 418 -17.31 -9.08 22.32
N ASP A 419 -18.06 -9.59 23.31
CA ASP A 419 -18.58 -10.97 23.35
C ASP A 419 -19.67 -11.23 22.30
N THR A 420 -20.32 -10.18 21.77
CA THR A 420 -21.36 -10.33 20.74
C THR A 420 -20.81 -10.29 19.32
N TRP A 421 -19.50 -10.03 19.16
CA TRP A 421 -18.89 -9.97 17.83
C TRP A 421 -18.84 -11.36 17.20
N SER A 422 -19.59 -11.57 16.13
CA SER A 422 -19.63 -12.84 15.37
C SER A 422 -18.43 -13.05 14.43
N ALA A 423 -17.44 -12.16 14.48
CA ALA A 423 -16.26 -12.18 13.63
C ALA A 423 -15.32 -13.36 13.98
N PRO A 424 -14.98 -14.24 13.02
CA PRO A 424 -13.97 -15.28 13.22
C PRO A 424 -12.63 -14.70 13.67
N SER A 425 -12.05 -15.29 14.71
CA SER A 425 -10.71 -14.97 15.19
C SER A 425 -9.66 -15.83 14.50
N TYR A 426 -8.50 -15.24 14.22
CA TYR A 426 -7.35 -15.93 13.62
C TYR A 426 -6.17 -15.88 14.58
N ALA A 427 -5.68 -17.05 14.99
CA ALA A 427 -4.51 -17.14 15.86
C ALA A 427 -3.24 -16.81 15.05
N LEU A 428 -2.35 -16.01 15.61
CA LEU A 428 -1.02 -15.80 15.06
C LEU A 428 -0.13 -16.97 15.50
N SER A 429 0.40 -17.74 14.54
CA SER A 429 1.37 -18.80 14.85
C SER A 429 2.69 -18.16 15.29
N MET A 430 3.05 -18.35 16.56
CA MET A 430 4.28 -17.84 17.20
C MET A 430 5.41 -18.88 17.26
N ASP A 431 5.09 -20.18 17.16
CA ASP A 431 6.08 -21.25 17.30
C ASP A 431 6.66 -21.69 15.94
N ASP A 432 8.00 -21.79 15.87
CA ASP A 432 8.72 -22.48 14.80
C ASP A 432 8.76 -24.01 15.00
N THR A 433 8.31 -24.51 16.16
CA THR A 433 8.68 -25.85 16.68
C THR A 433 7.59 -26.91 16.71
N GLN A 434 6.40 -26.70 16.17
CA GLN A 434 5.42 -27.78 16.07
C GLN A 434 4.83 -27.91 14.66
N GLU A 435 5.12 -29.06 14.03
CA GLU A 435 4.28 -29.66 13.00
C GLU A 435 2.92 -30.00 13.62
N HIS A 436 2.08 -29.00 13.82
CA HIS A 436 0.66 -29.26 13.84
C HIS A 436 0.24 -29.54 12.41
N ASP A 437 -0.25 -30.77 12.19
CA ASP A 437 -0.87 -31.30 10.98
C ASP A 437 -2.20 -30.57 10.66
N GLY A 438 -2.18 -29.24 10.73
CA GLY A 438 -3.24 -28.35 10.32
C GLY A 438 -3.15 -28.24 8.82
N ALA A 439 -4.06 -28.96 8.14
CA ALA A 439 -4.24 -28.97 6.70
C ALA A 439 -3.73 -27.68 6.05
N SER A 440 -2.60 -27.78 5.32
CA SER A 440 -2.19 -26.77 4.36
C SER A 440 -3.34 -26.61 3.38
N ALA A 441 -4.24 -25.66 3.65
CA ALA A 441 -5.25 -25.25 2.72
C ALA A 441 -4.49 -24.57 1.57
N LEU A 442 -4.19 -25.36 0.54
CA LEU A 442 -4.01 -24.88 -0.82
C LEU A 442 -5.33 -24.23 -1.23
N ILE A 443 -5.58 -23.01 -0.74
CA ILE A 443 -6.71 -22.20 -1.16
C ILE A 443 -6.32 -21.68 -2.54
N ASN A 444 -6.66 -22.48 -3.56
CA ASN A 444 -6.83 -21.96 -4.91
C ASN A 444 -7.97 -20.94 -4.81
N ALA A 445 -7.63 -19.65 -4.71
CA ALA A 445 -8.57 -18.57 -4.88
C ALA A 445 -9.09 -18.63 -6.33
N VAL A 446 -10.14 -19.43 -6.56
CA VAL A 446 -10.89 -19.39 -7.81
C VAL A 446 -11.66 -18.10 -7.79
N ARG A 447 -11.11 -17.09 -8.48
CA ARG A 447 -11.83 -15.88 -8.81
C ARG A 447 -12.96 -16.27 -9.77
N LEU A 448 -14.18 -16.40 -9.25
CA LEU A 448 -15.38 -16.41 -10.08
C LEU A 448 -15.63 -14.99 -10.60
N GLN A 449 -14.82 -14.57 -11.56
CA GLN A 449 -15.24 -13.56 -12.52
C GLN A 449 -15.51 -14.29 -13.83
N PRO A 450 -16.55 -13.91 -14.60
CA PRO A 450 -16.66 -14.30 -15.98
C PRO A 450 -15.55 -13.58 -16.75
N MET A 451 -14.33 -14.11 -16.63
CA MET A 451 -13.21 -13.70 -17.44
C MET A 451 -13.55 -14.17 -18.85
N ARG A 452 -13.63 -13.24 -19.81
CA ARG A 452 -13.33 -13.62 -21.19
C ARG A 452 -11.98 -14.33 -21.12
N GLU A 453 -11.96 -15.64 -21.36
CA GLU A 453 -10.78 -16.48 -21.21
C GLU A 453 -9.64 -15.89 -22.05
N THR A 454 -8.77 -15.09 -21.43
CA THR A 454 -7.47 -14.82 -22.02
C THR A 454 -6.70 -16.13 -21.87
N VAL A 455 -6.78 -16.98 -22.88
CA VAL A 455 -6.03 -18.23 -22.91
C VAL A 455 -4.55 -17.85 -22.85
N GLU A 456 -3.84 -18.31 -21.83
CA GLU A 456 -2.40 -18.12 -21.70
C GLU A 456 -1.64 -19.28 -22.37
N GLN A 457 -0.39 -19.02 -22.75
CA GLN A 457 0.49 -20.02 -23.33
C GLN A 457 0.97 -20.99 -22.25
N VAL A 458 0.75 -22.30 -22.46
CA VAL A 458 1.09 -23.34 -21.45
C VAL A 458 2.60 -23.43 -21.23
N ILE A 459 3.38 -23.31 -22.30
CA ILE A 459 4.84 -23.15 -22.24
C ILE A 459 5.26 -22.06 -23.22
N ASP A 460 6.12 -21.15 -22.80
CA ASP A 460 6.69 -20.14 -23.68
C ASP A 460 7.69 -20.78 -24.66
N LEU A 461 7.26 -20.94 -25.91
CA LEU A 461 8.03 -21.58 -26.96
C LEU A 461 9.28 -20.79 -27.39
N SER A 462 9.35 -19.48 -27.11
CA SER A 462 10.53 -18.66 -27.44
C SER A 462 11.78 -19.06 -26.63
N ARG A 463 11.59 -19.76 -25.51
CA ARG A 463 12.67 -20.22 -24.62
C ARG A 463 13.37 -21.50 -25.10
N PHE A 464 12.88 -22.13 -26.16
CA PHE A 464 13.40 -23.41 -26.63
C PHE A 464 14.24 -23.24 -27.90
N SER A 465 15.39 -23.92 -27.95
CA SER A 465 16.30 -23.90 -29.10
C SER A 465 15.96 -24.92 -30.19
N SER A 466 15.06 -25.88 -29.90
CA SER A 466 14.59 -26.93 -30.82
C SER A 466 13.21 -27.45 -30.40
N LEU A 467 12.41 -27.88 -31.38
CA LEU A 467 11.08 -28.46 -31.13
C LEU A 467 11.16 -29.74 -30.29
N THR A 468 12.23 -30.53 -30.45
CA THR A 468 12.46 -31.73 -29.66
C THR A 468 12.61 -31.45 -28.16
N LYS A 469 13.29 -30.36 -27.77
CA LYS A 469 13.35 -29.95 -26.36
C LYS A 469 11.98 -29.53 -25.83
N ALA A 470 11.22 -28.75 -26.61
CA ALA A 470 9.87 -28.36 -26.23
C ALA A 470 8.92 -29.56 -26.05
N LYS A 471 8.95 -30.53 -26.98
CA LYS A 471 8.20 -31.80 -26.89
C LYS A 471 8.53 -32.57 -25.59
N ARG A 472 9.81 -32.65 -25.20
CA ARG A 472 10.23 -33.32 -23.96
C ARG A 472 9.72 -32.61 -22.69
N VAL A 473 9.79 -31.29 -22.65
CA VAL A 473 9.28 -30.53 -21.50
C VAL A 473 7.77 -30.65 -21.40
N MET A 474 7.04 -30.52 -22.51
CA MET A 474 5.60 -30.73 -22.51
C MET A 474 5.23 -32.17 -22.10
N ALA A 475 6.03 -33.18 -22.48
CA ALA A 475 5.81 -34.56 -22.02
C ALA A 475 5.86 -34.67 -20.49
N LEU A 476 6.85 -34.02 -19.85
CA LEU A 476 6.94 -33.98 -18.39
C LEU A 476 5.75 -33.28 -17.75
N VAL A 477 5.30 -32.16 -18.33
CA VAL A 477 4.09 -31.45 -17.89
C VAL A 477 2.87 -32.36 -17.95
N MET A 478 2.66 -33.06 -19.07
CA MET A 478 1.53 -33.98 -19.20
C MET A 478 1.62 -35.19 -18.27
N VAL A 479 2.81 -35.74 -18.03
CA VAL A 479 3.03 -36.82 -17.06
C VAL A 479 2.64 -36.33 -15.65
N PHE A 480 3.05 -35.12 -15.28
CA PHE A 480 2.68 -34.51 -14.02
C PHE A 480 1.15 -34.33 -13.90
N VAL A 481 0.51 -33.79 -14.93
CA VAL A 481 -0.97 -33.64 -14.98
C VAL A 481 -1.66 -35.01 -14.89
N LYS A 482 -1.15 -36.03 -15.58
CA LYS A 482 -1.69 -37.40 -15.53
C LYS A 482 -1.60 -37.98 -14.12
N LYS A 483 -0.45 -37.85 -13.44
CA LYS A 483 -0.27 -38.30 -12.05
C LYS A 483 -1.25 -37.63 -11.09
N LEU A 484 -1.49 -36.33 -11.26
CA LEU A 484 -2.49 -35.61 -10.45
C LEU A 484 -3.91 -36.10 -10.76
N ALA A 485 -4.23 -36.28 -12.04
CA ALA A 485 -5.55 -36.73 -12.47
C ALA A 485 -5.88 -38.15 -11.96
N GLU A 486 -4.90 -39.03 -11.78
CA GLU A 486 -5.12 -40.37 -11.24
C GLU A 486 -5.68 -40.39 -9.81
N ARG A 487 -5.47 -39.32 -9.05
CA ARG A 487 -5.97 -39.17 -7.68
C ARG A 487 -7.41 -38.67 -7.62
N LEU A 488 -8.01 -38.33 -8.76
CA LEU A 488 -9.38 -37.80 -8.84
C LEU A 488 -10.44 -38.91 -8.90
N PRO A 489 -11.70 -38.63 -8.53
CA PRO A 489 -12.83 -39.54 -8.81
C PRO A 489 -13.01 -39.80 -10.31
N GLN A 490 -13.53 -40.98 -10.67
CA GLN A 490 -13.63 -41.45 -12.06
C GLN A 490 -14.29 -40.44 -13.02
N ALA A 491 -15.43 -39.87 -12.62
CA ALA A 491 -16.13 -38.84 -13.41
C ALA A 491 -15.25 -37.60 -13.72
N ARG A 492 -14.40 -37.19 -12.76
CA ARG A 492 -13.45 -36.08 -12.97
C ARG A 492 -12.25 -36.51 -13.83
N LYS A 493 -11.81 -37.77 -13.76
CA LYS A 493 -10.77 -38.30 -14.67
C LYS A 493 -11.24 -38.22 -16.12
N GLU A 494 -12.48 -38.65 -16.38
CA GLU A 494 -13.10 -38.62 -17.69
C GLU A 494 -13.26 -37.18 -18.20
N ALA A 495 -13.70 -36.25 -17.36
CA ALA A 495 -13.80 -34.84 -17.71
C ALA A 495 -12.43 -34.21 -18.06
N VAL A 496 -11.38 -34.51 -17.29
CA VAL A 496 -10.01 -34.01 -17.56
C VAL A 496 -9.48 -34.61 -18.88
N GLN A 497 -9.72 -35.89 -19.12
CA GLN A 497 -9.31 -36.55 -20.37
C GLN A 497 -10.14 -36.10 -21.58
N GLY A 498 -11.38 -35.63 -21.38
CA GLY A 498 -12.18 -34.99 -22.42
C GLY A 498 -11.60 -33.63 -22.83
N ASN A 499 -11.14 -32.84 -21.87
CA ASN A 499 -10.55 -31.51 -22.13
C ASN A 499 -9.09 -31.56 -22.60
N ILE A 500 -8.37 -32.62 -22.25
CA ILE A 500 -6.97 -32.86 -22.63
C ILE A 500 -6.84 -34.29 -23.18
N PRO A 501 -7.25 -34.55 -24.44
CA PRO A 501 -7.22 -35.87 -25.05
C PRO A 501 -5.83 -36.51 -25.06
N GLU A 502 -4.77 -35.69 -25.10
CA GLU A 502 -3.38 -36.13 -25.12
C GLU A 502 -2.97 -36.92 -23.86
N LEU A 503 -3.71 -36.75 -22.75
CA LEU A 503 -3.50 -37.53 -21.53
C LEU A 503 -3.89 -39.01 -21.67
N ARG A 504 -4.67 -39.39 -22.69
CA ARG A 504 -5.00 -40.80 -22.96
C ARG A 504 -3.76 -41.61 -23.36
N HIS A 505 -2.82 -40.97 -24.05
CA HIS A 505 -1.60 -41.58 -24.55
C HIS A 505 -0.37 -41.26 -23.69
N THR A 506 -0.56 -40.57 -22.57
CA THR A 506 0.51 -40.21 -21.64
C THR A 506 0.48 -41.16 -20.43
N PRO A 507 1.54 -41.96 -20.20
CA PRO A 507 1.62 -42.81 -19.01
C PRO A 507 1.82 -41.97 -17.74
N ALA A 508 1.23 -42.38 -16.63
CA ALA A 508 1.40 -41.68 -15.35
C ALA A 508 2.78 -41.93 -14.74
N TYR A 509 3.32 -43.14 -14.87
CA TYR A 509 4.64 -43.51 -14.31
C TYR A 509 5.56 -44.08 -15.40
N PRO A 510 6.01 -43.26 -16.37
CA PRO A 510 6.96 -43.72 -17.36
C PRO A 510 8.34 -43.97 -16.74
N GLN A 511 8.98 -45.08 -17.10
CA GLN A 511 10.42 -45.28 -16.85
C GLN A 511 11.27 -44.33 -17.71
N ALA A 512 10.80 -43.99 -18.93
CA ALA A 512 11.37 -42.99 -19.82
C ALA A 512 10.29 -42.36 -20.72
N ILE A 513 10.54 -41.16 -21.25
CA ILE A 513 9.63 -40.50 -22.20
C ILE A 513 9.71 -41.22 -23.55
N GLY A 514 8.74 -42.11 -23.81
CA GLY A 514 8.64 -42.85 -25.07
C GLY A 514 8.03 -42.07 -26.23
N GLY A 515 8.04 -42.67 -27.42
CA GLY A 515 7.54 -42.05 -28.67
C GLY A 515 6.07 -41.62 -28.61
N TYR A 516 5.19 -42.41 -27.98
CA TYR A 516 3.78 -42.06 -27.82
C TYR A 516 3.57 -40.80 -26.98
N ALA A 517 4.33 -40.64 -25.88
CA ALA A 517 4.27 -39.44 -25.04
C ALA A 517 4.80 -38.21 -25.79
N LEU A 518 5.84 -38.35 -26.60
CA LEU A 518 6.34 -37.26 -27.46
C LEU A 518 5.32 -36.86 -28.54
N ALA A 519 4.63 -37.84 -29.14
CA ALA A 519 3.57 -37.58 -30.11
C ALA A 519 2.38 -36.86 -29.47
N ALA A 520 1.96 -37.27 -28.27
CA ALA A 520 0.95 -36.58 -27.47
C ALA A 520 1.38 -35.15 -27.12
N SER A 521 2.65 -34.97 -26.74
CA SER A 521 3.20 -33.65 -26.35
C SER A 521 3.20 -32.68 -27.51
N ARG A 522 3.54 -33.18 -28.69
CA ARG A 522 3.48 -32.44 -29.95
C ARG A 522 2.05 -31.96 -30.22
N ARG A 523 1.05 -32.83 -30.07
CA ARG A 523 -0.37 -32.47 -30.25
C ARG A 523 -0.80 -31.40 -29.23
N ALA A 524 -0.44 -31.56 -27.96
CA ALA A 524 -0.77 -30.59 -26.91
C ALA A 524 -0.18 -29.19 -27.17
N ILE A 525 1.08 -29.11 -27.61
CA ILE A 525 1.72 -27.85 -28.00
C ILE A 525 0.94 -27.18 -29.13
N ILE A 526 0.60 -27.94 -30.18
CA ILE A 526 -0.10 -27.39 -31.33
C ILE A 526 -1.54 -26.99 -30.99
N ARG A 527 -2.23 -27.76 -30.14
CA ARG A 527 -3.59 -27.43 -29.72
C ARG A 527 -3.62 -26.13 -28.93
N ASN A 528 -2.71 -25.94 -27.97
CA ASN A 528 -2.58 -24.67 -27.24
C ASN A 528 -2.25 -23.52 -28.21
N HIS A 529 -1.33 -23.73 -29.15
CA HIS A 529 -0.99 -22.76 -30.20
C HIS A 529 -2.20 -22.33 -31.04
N GLN A 530 -3.01 -23.30 -31.47
CA GLN A 530 -4.21 -23.04 -32.26
C GLN A 530 -5.27 -22.28 -31.46
N VAL A 531 -5.47 -22.59 -30.17
CA VAL A 531 -6.39 -21.84 -29.32
C VAL A 531 -5.96 -20.37 -29.18
N LEU A 532 -4.65 -20.12 -29.08
CA LEU A 532 -4.10 -18.77 -28.93
C LEU A 532 -4.19 -17.92 -30.21
N HIS A 533 -3.90 -18.54 -31.36
CA HIS A 533 -3.66 -17.78 -32.60
C HIS A 533 -4.77 -17.94 -33.65
N LEU A 534 -5.58 -19.00 -33.59
CA LEU A 534 -6.67 -19.27 -34.55
C LEU A 534 -8.02 -18.79 -34.01
N THR A 535 -8.13 -17.48 -33.79
CA THR A 535 -9.36 -16.80 -33.36
C THR A 535 -10.50 -17.03 -34.37
N ASP A 536 -11.76 -16.92 -33.92
CA ASP A 536 -12.90 -17.14 -34.81
C ASP A 536 -12.95 -16.14 -35.98
N ASP A 537 -12.53 -14.89 -35.75
CA ASP A 537 -12.43 -13.87 -36.80
C ASP A 537 -11.36 -14.22 -37.85
N TYR A 538 -10.19 -14.66 -37.39
CA TYR A 538 -9.14 -15.11 -38.31
C TYR A 538 -9.58 -16.35 -39.08
N ARG A 539 -10.25 -17.30 -38.42
CA ARG A 539 -10.76 -18.53 -39.07
C ARG A 539 -11.74 -18.20 -40.20
N LYS A 540 -12.71 -17.31 -39.96
CA LYS A 540 -13.65 -16.85 -40.99
C LYS A 540 -12.92 -16.23 -42.18
N SER A 541 -11.84 -15.49 -41.94
CA SER A 541 -11.05 -14.85 -43.01
C SER A 541 -10.33 -15.84 -43.94
N ILE A 542 -10.06 -17.07 -43.48
CA ILE A 542 -9.33 -18.10 -44.25
C ILE A 542 -10.18 -19.33 -44.61
N GLU A 543 -11.44 -19.37 -44.18
CA GLU A 543 -12.36 -20.51 -44.32
C GLU A 543 -12.52 -20.97 -45.78
N ASN A 544 -12.67 -20.01 -46.69
CA ASN A 544 -12.80 -20.26 -48.13
C ASN A 544 -11.50 -20.69 -48.83
N LYS A 545 -10.33 -20.54 -48.18
CA LYS A 545 -9.01 -20.82 -48.77
C LYS A 545 -8.41 -22.15 -48.30
N LEU A 546 -8.56 -22.48 -47.01
CA LEU A 546 -7.84 -23.60 -46.39
C LEU A 546 -8.72 -24.77 -45.96
N ARG A 547 -10.06 -24.67 -46.08
CA ARG A 547 -11.02 -25.73 -45.75
C ARG A 547 -10.69 -26.42 -44.42
N LEU A 548 -10.55 -25.60 -43.37
CA LEU A 548 -10.11 -26.08 -42.07
C LEU A 548 -11.19 -26.93 -41.40
N TYR A 549 -10.80 -28.03 -40.76
CA TYR A 549 -11.68 -28.87 -39.96
C TYR A 549 -10.96 -29.36 -38.69
N LYS A 550 -11.71 -29.71 -37.64
CA LYS A 550 -11.16 -30.33 -36.43
C LYS A 550 -11.11 -31.85 -36.59
N ASP A 551 -10.00 -32.47 -36.19
CA ASP A 551 -9.89 -33.93 -36.08
C ASP A 551 -10.39 -34.47 -34.72
N GLU A 552 -10.24 -35.78 -34.50
CA GLU A 552 -10.62 -36.47 -33.26
C GLU A 552 -9.83 -36.01 -32.02
N ASP A 553 -8.64 -35.44 -32.23
CA ASP A 553 -7.79 -34.86 -31.18
C ASP A 553 -8.06 -33.35 -31.00
N HIS A 554 -9.12 -32.82 -31.64
CA HIS A 554 -9.49 -31.41 -31.64
C HIS A 554 -8.45 -30.45 -32.25
N LEU A 555 -7.56 -30.95 -33.11
CA LEU A 555 -6.60 -30.15 -33.86
C LEU A 555 -7.22 -29.66 -35.17
N TRP A 556 -6.98 -28.40 -35.50
CA TRP A 556 -7.35 -27.83 -36.79
C TRP A 556 -6.39 -28.32 -37.88
N ARG A 557 -6.95 -28.88 -38.95
CA ARG A 557 -6.24 -29.39 -40.13
C ARG A 557 -6.78 -28.76 -41.40
N SER A 558 -5.93 -28.67 -42.43
CA SER A 558 -6.32 -28.17 -43.76
C SER A 558 -6.60 -29.33 -44.71
N LYS A 559 -7.72 -29.27 -45.44
CA LYS A 559 -8.10 -30.30 -46.43
C LYS A 559 -7.71 -29.87 -47.84
N GLY A 560 -6.75 -30.58 -48.44
CA GLY A 560 -6.26 -30.32 -49.81
C GLY A 560 -6.91 -31.17 -50.90
N ARG A 561 -6.41 -31.05 -52.14
CA ARG A 561 -6.85 -31.84 -53.32
C ARG A 561 -6.28 -33.26 -53.37
N ILE A 562 -5.36 -33.60 -52.47
CA ILE A 562 -4.62 -34.87 -52.44
C ILE A 562 -5.23 -35.93 -51.51
N GLY A 563 -6.51 -35.81 -51.15
CA GLY A 563 -7.20 -36.74 -50.25
C GLY A 563 -7.22 -38.20 -50.72
N ASN A 564 -7.12 -38.43 -52.03
CA ASN A 564 -7.06 -39.77 -52.64
C ASN A 564 -5.62 -40.26 -52.91
N ALA A 565 -4.59 -39.47 -52.58
CA ALA A 565 -3.20 -39.87 -52.80
C ALA A 565 -2.78 -41.02 -51.85
N ILE A 566 -1.82 -41.83 -52.26
CA ILE A 566 -1.23 -42.90 -51.42
C ILE A 566 -0.15 -42.29 -50.50
N LEU A 567 -0.60 -41.44 -49.58
CA LEU A 567 0.25 -40.75 -48.59
C LEU A 567 -0.28 -40.99 -47.16
N ASN A 568 0.52 -40.69 -46.14
CA ASN A 568 0.05 -40.72 -44.75
C ASN A 568 -1.05 -39.66 -44.51
N ALA A 569 -1.90 -39.90 -43.50
CA ALA A 569 -3.03 -39.01 -43.20
C ALA A 569 -2.58 -37.56 -42.91
N ASP A 570 -1.44 -37.40 -42.24
CA ASP A 570 -0.84 -36.11 -41.92
C ASP A 570 -0.40 -35.33 -43.19
N ALA A 571 0.03 -35.98 -44.28
CA ALA A 571 0.32 -35.27 -45.54
C ALA A 571 -0.94 -35.00 -46.37
N LYS A 572 -1.96 -35.86 -46.30
CA LYS A 572 -3.24 -35.63 -46.99
C LYS A 572 -4.02 -34.45 -46.38
N SER A 573 -3.98 -34.35 -45.06
CA SER A 573 -4.65 -33.34 -44.25
C SER A 573 -3.70 -32.77 -43.18
N PRO A 574 -2.77 -31.90 -43.58
CA PRO A 574 -1.75 -31.35 -42.68
C PRO A 574 -2.33 -30.49 -41.56
N ILE A 575 -1.66 -30.53 -40.40
CA ILE A 575 -2.04 -29.77 -39.21
C ILE A 575 -1.75 -28.29 -39.43
N PHE A 576 -2.75 -27.44 -39.20
CA PHE A 576 -2.59 -26.00 -39.38
C PHE A 576 -1.72 -25.40 -38.27
N VAL A 577 -0.73 -24.60 -38.65
CA VAL A 577 0.13 -23.84 -37.74
C VAL A 577 0.16 -22.38 -38.16
N PHE A 578 -0.16 -21.48 -37.23
CA PHE A 578 -0.18 -20.04 -37.50
C PHE A 578 1.24 -19.50 -37.82
N PRO A 579 1.42 -18.72 -38.89
CA PRO A 579 2.74 -18.28 -39.35
C PRO A 579 3.33 -17.17 -38.47
N LYS A 580 4.65 -16.93 -38.57
CA LYS A 580 5.39 -15.90 -37.81
C LYS A 580 5.25 -16.06 -36.30
N THR A 581 5.28 -17.30 -35.84
CA THR A 581 5.20 -17.64 -34.41
C THR A 581 6.40 -18.49 -34.01
N PRO A 582 6.78 -18.51 -32.72
CA PRO A 582 7.88 -19.36 -32.25
C PRO A 582 7.68 -20.84 -32.57
N LEU A 583 6.43 -21.33 -32.60
CA LEU A 583 6.14 -22.71 -33.01
C LEU A 583 6.48 -22.95 -34.49
N ALA A 584 6.07 -22.03 -35.38
CA ALA A 584 6.38 -22.12 -36.79
C ALA A 584 7.89 -22.12 -37.02
N ASP A 585 8.64 -21.24 -36.36
CA ASP A 585 10.10 -21.17 -36.46
C ASP A 585 10.77 -22.47 -35.99
N LEU A 586 10.30 -23.06 -34.89
CA LEU A 586 10.81 -24.33 -34.37
C LEU A 586 10.51 -25.52 -35.31
N ILE A 587 9.34 -25.53 -35.96
CA ILE A 587 8.99 -26.55 -36.96
C ILE A 587 9.86 -26.40 -38.21
N VAL A 588 10.02 -25.17 -38.71
CA VAL A 588 10.86 -24.89 -39.88
C VAL A 588 12.31 -25.28 -39.60
N LYS A 589 12.84 -24.93 -38.43
CA LYS A 589 14.19 -25.31 -38.01
C LYS A 589 14.37 -26.81 -37.86
N GLU A 590 13.37 -27.53 -37.36
CA GLU A 590 13.42 -29.01 -37.27
C GLU A 590 13.42 -29.66 -38.67
N ALA A 591 12.64 -29.14 -39.62
CA ALA A 591 12.60 -29.61 -41.00
C ALA A 591 13.87 -29.24 -41.81
N HIS A 592 14.47 -28.08 -41.54
CA HIS A 592 15.71 -27.63 -42.18
C HIS A 592 16.92 -28.51 -41.84
N GLY A 593 16.89 -29.13 -40.64
CA GLY A 593 17.85 -30.13 -40.21
C GLY A 593 19.28 -29.61 -40.00
N ILE A 594 20.22 -30.55 -39.75
CA ILE A 594 21.65 -30.26 -39.49
C ILE A 594 22.43 -30.06 -40.80
N TYR A 595 21.91 -30.55 -41.94
CA TYR A 595 22.59 -30.55 -43.24
C TYR A 595 22.18 -29.40 -44.17
N HIS A 596 21.58 -28.32 -43.64
CA HIS A 596 21.16 -27.15 -44.41
C HIS A 596 20.36 -27.50 -45.68
N GLN A 597 19.25 -28.22 -45.50
CA GLN A 597 18.40 -28.63 -46.62
C GLN A 597 17.91 -27.42 -47.42
N GLY A 598 17.87 -27.56 -48.75
CA GLY A 598 17.34 -26.52 -49.64
C GLY A 598 15.88 -26.18 -49.35
N ILE A 599 15.42 -24.99 -49.76
CA ILE A 599 14.07 -24.48 -49.46
C ILE A 599 12.98 -25.48 -49.84
N GLU A 600 13.06 -26.07 -51.05
CA GLU A 600 12.08 -27.05 -51.52
C GLU A 600 12.02 -28.31 -50.65
N HIS A 601 13.17 -28.81 -50.19
CA HIS A 601 13.23 -29.99 -49.33
C HIS A 601 12.64 -29.70 -47.95
N THR A 602 12.97 -28.54 -47.38
CA THR A 602 12.43 -28.09 -46.09
C THR A 602 10.91 -27.91 -46.19
N MET A 603 10.40 -27.29 -47.26
CA MET A 603 8.97 -27.11 -47.49
C MET A 603 8.23 -28.44 -47.72
N ALA A 604 8.82 -29.37 -48.48
CA ALA A 604 8.26 -30.72 -48.66
C ALA A 604 8.18 -31.48 -47.34
N THR A 605 9.23 -31.39 -46.51
CA THR A 605 9.29 -32.02 -45.18
C THR A 605 8.24 -31.44 -44.26
N ILE A 606 8.08 -30.10 -44.21
CA ILE A 606 7.02 -29.45 -43.43
C ILE A 606 5.63 -29.92 -43.90
N ARG A 607 5.37 -29.89 -45.22
CA ARG A 607 4.07 -30.26 -45.81
C ARG A 607 3.70 -31.73 -45.63
N SER A 608 4.64 -32.60 -45.25
CA SER A 608 4.33 -33.97 -44.88
C SER A 608 3.50 -34.09 -43.59
N GLN A 609 3.45 -33.02 -42.77
CA GLN A 609 2.75 -33.01 -41.48
C GLN A 609 2.02 -31.71 -41.14
N TYR A 610 2.51 -30.57 -41.62
CA TYR A 610 2.08 -29.24 -41.21
C TYR A 610 1.74 -28.35 -42.40
N TRP A 611 0.79 -27.45 -42.19
CA TRP A 611 0.46 -26.38 -43.10
C TRP A 611 0.71 -25.03 -42.41
N ILE A 612 1.77 -24.35 -42.83
CA ILE A 612 2.11 -22.98 -42.39
C ILE A 612 1.83 -22.05 -43.59
N PRO A 613 0.79 -21.20 -43.55
CA PRO A 613 0.52 -20.21 -44.59
C PRO A 613 1.66 -19.20 -44.72
N ASN A 614 1.88 -18.65 -45.92
CA ASN A 614 2.84 -17.56 -46.13
C ASN A 614 2.34 -16.23 -45.53
#